data_AF-A0A6B1HK91-F1
#
_entry.id   AF-A0A6B1HK91-F1
#
_cell.length_a   1.000
_cell.length_b   1.000
_cell.length_c   1.000
_cell.angle_alpha   90.00
_cell.angle_beta   90.00
_cell.angle_gamma   90.00
#
_symmetry.space_group_name_H-M   'P 1'
#
loop_
_entity.id
_entity.type
_entity.pdbx_description
1 polymer ?
#
loop_
_entity_poly.entity_id
_entity_poly.type
_entity_poly.pdbx_seq_one_letter_code
_entity_poly.pdbx_strand_id
1 'polypeptide(L)'
;MSALREGTRLIAAVMGATSDEDRLRDAQKLLAYGFRYFETHDLYDHGEPLANPWVWYGTVENVAVGIDETLRITVPRGRYDDLSAVIDLPDEIMAPIAAGDRVGVVRVTLDDEILAERDLLARSEVVESGFFARRGDDIERFMGGLFGDSAEADANVPSAEAPADQ
;
A
#
# COMPACT_ATOMS: atom_id res chain seq x y z
N MET A 1 7.67 16.61 28.06
CA MET A 1 9.09 16.74 27.66
C MET A 1 9.39 15.68 26.61
N SER A 2 10.12 16.00 25.54
CA SER A 2 10.58 14.99 24.56
C SER A 2 12.10 14.98 24.51
N ALA A 3 12.69 13.81 24.31
CA ALA A 3 14.12 13.64 24.10
C ALA A 3 14.38 12.60 22.99
N LEU A 4 15.49 12.77 22.27
CA LEU A 4 15.97 11.83 21.24
C LEU A 4 17.38 11.39 21.64
N ARG A 5 17.62 10.08 21.68
CA ARG A 5 18.92 9.49 21.96
C ARG A 5 19.06 8.17 21.21
N GLU A 6 20.20 7.95 20.55
CA GLU A 6 20.50 6.67 19.87
C GLU A 6 19.36 6.23 18.93
N GLY A 7 18.80 7.15 18.14
CA GLY A 7 17.66 6.86 17.24
C GLY A 7 16.30 6.70 17.91
N THR A 8 16.25 6.53 19.23
CA THR A 8 15.02 6.36 20.02
C THR A 8 14.49 7.72 20.48
N ARG A 9 13.22 8.02 20.17
CA ARG A 9 12.53 9.23 20.64
C ARG A 9 11.52 8.86 21.71
N LEU A 10 11.65 9.47 22.89
CA LEU A 10 10.72 9.29 24.00
C LEU A 10 10.02 10.60 24.36
N ILE A 11 8.76 10.48 24.76
CA ILE A 11 7.93 11.57 25.24
C ILE A 11 7.48 11.23 26.66
N ALA A 12 7.83 12.07 27.64
CA ALA A 12 7.39 11.94 29.01
C ALA A 12 6.41 13.06 29.36
N ALA A 13 5.23 12.68 29.85
CA ALA A 13 4.22 13.58 30.39
C ALA A 13 4.02 13.28 31.88
N VAL A 14 4.20 14.30 32.72
CA VAL A 14 4.00 14.21 34.17
C VAL A 14 2.90 15.20 34.56
N MET A 15 1.84 14.70 35.19
CA MET A 15 0.69 15.47 35.64
C MET A 15 0.61 15.45 37.17
N GLY A 16 0.09 16.52 37.77
CA GLY A 16 -0.16 16.58 39.22
C GLY A 16 1.09 16.75 40.10
N ALA A 17 2.22 17.18 39.53
CA ALA A 17 3.43 17.49 40.30
C ALA A 17 3.19 18.71 41.22
N THR A 18 3.77 18.67 42.43
CA THR A 18 3.63 19.72 43.45
C THR A 18 4.34 21.03 43.05
N SER A 19 5.36 20.94 42.20
CA SER A 19 6.09 22.09 41.67
C SER A 19 6.56 21.86 40.23
N ASP A 20 6.95 22.95 39.55
CA ASP A 20 7.56 22.89 38.22
C ASP A 20 8.91 22.15 38.24
N GLU A 21 9.69 22.32 39.30
CA GLU A 21 10.98 21.65 39.46
C GLU A 21 10.81 20.14 39.65
N ASP A 22 9.86 19.72 40.49
CA ASP A 22 9.54 18.31 40.68
C ASP A 22 9.05 17.68 39.37
N ARG A 23 8.17 18.39 38.63
CA ARG A 23 7.70 17.94 37.31
C ARG A 23 8.85 17.69 36.35
N LEU A 24 9.82 18.61 36.31
CA LEU A 24 11.00 18.47 35.45
C LEU A 24 11.88 17.31 35.89
N ARG A 25 12.15 17.18 37.19
CA ARG A 25 12.97 16.10 37.76
C ARG A 25 12.34 14.73 37.47
N ASP A 26 11.04 14.59 37.64
CA ASP A 26 10.36 13.31 37.41
C ASP A 26 10.25 12.97 35.92
N ALA A 27 10.02 13.96 35.05
CA ALA A 27 10.09 13.75 33.61
C ALA A 27 11.48 13.28 33.16
N GLN A 28 12.55 13.86 33.73
CA GLN A 28 13.92 13.43 33.45
C GLN A 28 14.18 11.99 33.91
N LYS A 29 13.72 11.61 35.10
CA LYS A 29 13.85 10.22 35.59
C LYS A 29 13.12 9.23 34.67
N LEU A 30 11.91 9.55 34.21
CA LEU A 30 11.15 8.71 33.28
C LEU A 30 11.88 8.53 31.94
N LEU A 31 12.41 9.62 31.37
CA LEU A 31 13.18 9.55 30.13
C LEU A 31 14.47 8.75 30.32
N ALA A 32 15.19 8.96 31.43
CA ALA A 32 16.40 8.20 31.75
C ALA A 32 16.12 6.70 31.91
N TYR A 33 15.00 6.34 32.55
CA TYR A 33 14.53 4.96 32.64
C TYR A 33 14.25 4.38 31.24
N GLY A 34 13.46 5.09 30.43
CA GLY A 34 13.11 4.66 29.09
C GLY A 34 14.35 4.39 28.22
N PHE A 35 15.31 5.33 28.18
CA PHE A 35 16.54 5.13 27.42
C PHE A 35 17.44 4.03 27.96
N ARG A 36 17.37 3.71 29.25
CA ARG A 36 18.19 2.67 29.88
C ARG A 36 17.66 1.27 29.56
N TYR A 37 16.35 1.09 29.46
CA TYR A 37 15.74 -0.23 29.37
C TYR A 37 15.09 -0.53 28.03
N PHE A 38 14.86 0.48 27.19
CA PHE A 38 14.23 0.31 25.89
C PHE A 38 15.12 0.85 24.78
N GLU A 39 14.96 0.25 23.62
CA GLU A 39 15.56 0.68 22.37
C GLU A 39 14.55 0.51 21.24
N THR A 40 14.70 1.33 20.21
CA THR A 40 13.79 1.37 19.08
C THR A 40 14.55 1.00 17.81
N HIS A 41 14.04 0.03 17.07
CA HIS A 41 14.64 -0.48 15.83
C HIS A 41 13.66 -0.39 14.66
N ASP A 42 14.19 -0.15 13.47
CA ASP A 42 13.44 -0.21 12.21
C ASP A 42 13.45 -1.66 11.73
N LEU A 43 12.27 -2.29 11.66
CA LEU A 43 12.14 -3.69 11.23
C LEU A 43 11.96 -3.78 9.71
N TYR A 44 11.12 -2.91 9.16
CA TYR A 44 10.76 -2.92 7.75
C TYR A 44 10.60 -1.50 7.24
N ASP A 45 11.22 -1.19 6.11
CA ASP A 45 11.12 0.12 5.49
C ASP A 45 9.91 0.24 4.56
N HIS A 46 9.36 1.45 4.48
CA HIS A 46 8.38 1.77 3.46
C HIS A 46 8.95 1.55 2.06
N GLY A 47 8.21 0.86 1.22
CA GLY A 47 8.57 0.60 -0.17
C GLY A 47 9.36 -0.70 -0.37
N GLU A 48 9.89 -1.31 0.69
CA GLU A 48 10.57 -2.60 0.58
C GLU A 48 9.56 -3.74 0.37
N PRO A 49 9.81 -4.66 -0.58
CA PRO A 49 8.99 -5.85 -0.75
C PRO A 49 9.25 -6.83 0.42
N LEU A 50 8.20 -7.16 1.18
CA LEU A 50 8.28 -8.07 2.32
C LEU A 50 8.02 -9.52 1.92
N ALA A 51 7.16 -9.73 0.92
CA ALA A 51 6.88 -11.04 0.37
C ALA A 51 6.47 -10.92 -1.10
N ASN A 52 6.56 -12.03 -1.82
CA ASN A 52 6.10 -12.17 -3.20
C ASN A 52 5.14 -13.36 -3.30
N PRO A 53 3.91 -13.26 -2.76
CA PRO A 53 2.94 -14.33 -2.89
C PRO A 53 2.57 -14.60 -4.36
N TRP A 54 2.20 -15.86 -4.62
CA TRP A 54 1.69 -16.30 -5.91
C TRP A 54 0.28 -15.76 -6.15
N VAL A 55 0.00 -15.32 -7.38
CA VAL A 55 -1.31 -14.81 -7.80
C VAL A 55 -1.94 -15.73 -8.83
N TRP A 56 -3.14 -16.19 -8.54
CA TRP A 56 -3.96 -16.99 -9.44
C TRP A 56 -4.67 -16.12 -10.47
N TYR A 57 -4.71 -16.62 -11.72
CA TYR A 57 -5.35 -15.96 -12.86
C TYR A 57 -4.80 -14.56 -13.18
N GLY A 58 -3.63 -14.18 -12.65
CA GLY A 58 -2.99 -12.90 -12.94
C GLY A 58 -2.20 -12.90 -14.25
N THR A 59 -2.01 -11.72 -14.83
CA THR A 59 -1.04 -11.49 -15.93
C THR A 59 0.39 -11.76 -15.49
N VAL A 60 0.66 -11.68 -14.19
CA VAL A 60 1.93 -12.05 -13.54
C VAL A 60 1.66 -13.14 -12.51
N GLU A 61 2.64 -14.02 -12.33
CA GLU A 61 2.55 -15.17 -11.42
C GLU A 61 2.73 -14.80 -9.95
N ASN A 62 3.38 -13.67 -9.65
CA ASN A 62 3.63 -13.22 -8.28
C ASN A 62 3.44 -11.70 -8.18
N VAL A 63 2.98 -11.23 -7.02
CA VAL A 63 2.84 -9.80 -6.71
C VAL A 63 3.73 -9.44 -5.53
N ALA A 64 4.49 -8.35 -5.66
CA ALA A 64 5.25 -7.82 -4.53
C ALA A 64 4.30 -7.16 -3.54
N VAL A 65 4.37 -7.59 -2.27
CA VAL A 65 3.59 -6.98 -1.18
C VAL A 65 4.53 -6.32 -0.17
N GLY A 66 4.08 -5.23 0.45
CA GLY A 66 4.81 -4.56 1.51
C GLY A 66 3.92 -3.59 2.31
N ILE A 67 4.50 -2.90 3.26
CA ILE A 67 3.80 -1.97 4.17
C ILE A 67 3.77 -0.54 3.63
N ASP A 68 2.71 0.20 3.95
CA ASP A 68 2.52 1.62 3.58
C ASP A 68 3.36 2.60 4.42
N GLU A 69 3.80 2.18 5.60
CA GLU A 69 4.61 3.00 6.50
C GLU A 69 5.77 2.16 7.08
N THR A 70 6.94 2.78 7.29
CA THR A 70 8.08 2.13 7.95
C THR A 70 7.66 1.60 9.32
N LEU A 71 7.81 0.29 9.54
CA LEU A 71 7.49 -0.34 10.81
C LEU A 71 8.67 -0.26 11.76
N ARG A 72 8.53 0.62 12.75
CA ARG A 72 9.49 0.81 13.84
C ARG A 72 8.92 0.23 15.14
N ILE A 73 9.72 -0.58 15.84
CA ILE A 73 9.30 -1.23 17.09
C ILE A 73 10.17 -0.79 18.26
N THR A 74 9.56 -0.65 19.43
CA THR A 74 10.28 -0.34 20.67
C THR A 74 10.20 -1.54 21.59
N VAL A 75 11.36 -2.08 21.95
CA VAL A 75 11.48 -3.32 22.74
C VAL A 75 12.42 -3.13 23.91
N PRO A 76 12.34 -3.98 24.95
CA PRO A 76 13.34 -4.00 26.00
C PRO A 76 14.72 -4.30 25.41
N ARG A 77 15.74 -3.60 25.89
CA ARG A 77 17.12 -3.75 25.40
C ARG A 77 17.57 -5.20 25.46
N GLY A 78 18.15 -5.68 24.37
CA GLY A 78 18.66 -7.04 24.27
C GLY A 78 17.60 -8.13 24.03
N ARG A 79 16.32 -7.75 23.85
CA ARG A 79 15.25 -8.66 23.43
C ARG A 79 14.93 -8.55 21.93
N TYR A 80 15.71 -7.76 21.17
CA TYR A 80 15.47 -7.57 19.74
C TYR A 80 15.56 -8.89 18.95
N ASP A 81 16.55 -9.73 19.28
CA ASP A 81 16.76 -11.01 18.59
C ASP A 81 15.68 -12.06 18.91
N ASP A 82 14.85 -11.81 19.92
CA ASP A 82 13.73 -12.69 20.32
C ASP A 82 12.43 -12.35 19.56
N LEU A 83 12.45 -11.33 18.70
CA LEU A 83 11.29 -10.96 17.90
C LEU A 83 10.99 -12.00 16.81
N SER A 84 9.71 -12.36 16.69
CA SER A 84 9.23 -13.22 15.61
C SER A 84 8.23 -12.46 14.74
N ALA A 85 8.51 -12.42 13.44
CA ALA A 85 7.61 -11.85 12.44
C ALA A 85 6.85 -12.97 11.73
N VAL A 86 5.53 -12.90 11.80
CA VAL A 86 4.60 -13.85 11.17
C VAL A 86 3.84 -13.09 10.09
N ILE A 87 3.98 -13.56 8.85
CA ILE A 87 3.19 -13.06 7.72
C ILE A 87 1.98 -13.97 7.55
N ASP A 88 0.79 -13.39 7.67
CA ASP A 88 -0.48 -14.03 7.42
C ASP A 88 -1.00 -13.59 6.05
N LEU A 89 -1.02 -14.53 5.11
CA LEU A 89 -1.50 -14.36 3.75
C LEU A 89 -2.60 -15.40 3.51
N PRO A 90 -3.67 -15.05 2.77
CA PRO A 90 -4.67 -16.02 2.36
C PRO A 90 -4.04 -17.07 1.43
N ASP A 91 -4.52 -18.31 1.52
CA ASP A 91 -4.01 -19.44 0.74
C ASP A 91 -4.13 -19.21 -0.78
N GLU A 92 -5.16 -18.47 -1.19
CA GLU A 92 -5.45 -18.16 -2.58
C GLU A 92 -5.61 -16.65 -2.77
N ILE A 93 -4.71 -16.06 -3.54
CA ILE A 93 -4.76 -14.66 -3.96
C ILE A 93 -5.15 -14.64 -5.43
N MET A 94 -6.32 -14.08 -5.76
CA MET A 94 -6.87 -14.05 -7.12
C MET A 94 -6.77 -12.64 -7.73
N ALA A 95 -6.48 -12.56 -9.03
CA ALA A 95 -6.62 -11.34 -9.81
C ALA A 95 -8.11 -10.97 -10.02
N PRO A 96 -8.47 -9.69 -10.25
CA PRO A 96 -7.60 -8.52 -10.34
C PRO A 96 -7.21 -7.95 -8.97
N ILE A 97 -5.97 -7.48 -8.86
CA ILE A 97 -5.44 -6.80 -7.66
C ILE A 97 -4.95 -5.42 -8.11
N ALA A 98 -5.46 -4.36 -7.49
CA ALA A 98 -4.96 -3.01 -7.72
C ALA A 98 -3.72 -2.73 -6.88
N ALA A 99 -2.87 -1.80 -7.34
CA ALA A 99 -1.79 -1.29 -6.50
C ALA A 99 -2.38 -0.59 -5.26
N GLY A 100 -1.92 -0.98 -4.08
CA GLY A 100 -2.43 -0.51 -2.79
C GLY A 100 -3.49 -1.41 -2.16
N ASP A 101 -3.96 -2.46 -2.85
CA ASP A 101 -4.93 -3.39 -2.26
C ASP A 101 -4.30 -4.20 -1.13
N ARG A 102 -5.07 -4.41 -0.06
CA ARG A 102 -4.67 -5.24 1.08
C ARG A 102 -4.73 -6.72 0.70
N VAL A 103 -3.59 -7.38 0.79
CA VAL A 103 -3.40 -8.80 0.41
C VAL A 103 -3.18 -9.69 1.63
N GLY A 104 -2.80 -9.12 2.78
CA GLY A 104 -2.56 -9.88 4.01
C GLY A 104 -2.17 -8.97 5.17
N VAL A 105 -1.57 -9.57 6.19
CA VAL A 105 -1.16 -8.89 7.42
C VAL A 105 0.20 -9.42 7.88
N VAL A 106 1.07 -8.53 8.34
CA VAL A 106 2.29 -8.90 9.08
C VAL A 106 2.09 -8.61 10.55
N ARG A 107 2.37 -9.62 11.40
CA ARG A 107 2.33 -9.52 12.85
C ARG A 107 3.72 -9.73 13.40
N VAL A 108 4.18 -8.79 14.22
CA VAL A 108 5.44 -8.90 14.96
C VAL A 108 5.10 -9.25 16.40
N THR A 109 5.71 -10.32 16.89
CA THR A 109 5.46 -10.89 18.21
C THR A 109 6.73 -10.97 19.04
N LEU A 110 6.59 -10.86 20.36
CA LEU A 110 7.64 -11.09 21.35
C LEU A 110 7.03 -11.90 22.49
N ASP A 111 7.61 -13.05 22.84
CA ASP A 111 7.06 -13.92 23.89
C ASP A 111 5.56 -14.25 23.71
N ASP A 112 5.15 -14.53 22.47
CA ASP A 112 3.75 -14.77 22.05
C ASP A 112 2.79 -13.56 22.18
N GLU A 113 3.29 -12.38 22.56
CA GLU A 113 2.52 -11.13 22.57
C GLU A 113 2.68 -10.38 21.24
N ILE A 114 1.57 -9.97 20.64
CA ILE A 114 1.59 -9.15 19.41
C ILE A 114 1.97 -7.71 19.78
N LEU A 115 3.17 -7.31 19.35
CA LEU A 115 3.68 -5.96 19.58
C LEU A 115 3.27 -4.99 18.47
N ALA A 116 3.15 -5.46 17.23
CA ALA A 116 2.72 -4.66 16.10
C ALA A 116 2.03 -5.49 15.03
N GLU A 117 1.05 -4.88 14.37
CA GLU A 117 0.32 -5.45 13.25
C GLU A 117 0.22 -4.41 12.13
N ARG A 118 0.54 -4.81 10.89
CA ARG A 118 0.44 -3.94 9.70
C ARG A 118 -0.16 -4.69 8.53
N ASP A 119 -0.91 -3.95 7.72
CA ASP A 119 -1.48 -4.48 6.50
C ASP A 119 -0.42 -4.60 5.41
N LEU A 120 -0.43 -5.73 4.71
CA LEU A 120 0.41 -5.96 3.54
C LEU A 120 -0.37 -5.52 2.30
N LEU A 121 0.16 -4.52 1.62
CA LEU A 121 -0.43 -3.94 0.42
C LEU A 121 0.31 -4.38 -0.84
N ALA A 122 -0.43 -4.60 -1.92
CA ALA A 122 0.11 -4.88 -3.23
C ALA A 122 0.86 -3.65 -3.76
N ARG A 123 2.10 -3.84 -4.23
CA ARG A 123 2.91 -2.75 -4.81
C ARG A 123 2.63 -2.50 -6.28
N SER A 124 2.09 -3.50 -6.96
CA SER A 124 1.84 -3.47 -8.40
C SER A 124 0.44 -3.98 -8.70
N GLU A 125 -0.18 -3.41 -9.73
CA GLU A 125 -1.44 -3.92 -10.27
C GLU A 125 -1.22 -5.25 -10.99
N VAL A 126 -2.10 -6.22 -10.75
CA VAL A 126 -2.18 -7.50 -11.44
C VAL A 126 -3.56 -7.64 -12.06
N VAL A 127 -3.62 -7.57 -13.39
CA VAL A 127 -4.85 -7.73 -14.17
C VAL A 127 -5.11 -9.22 -14.40
N GLU A 128 -6.36 -9.61 -14.61
CA GLU A 128 -6.72 -10.98 -14.93
C GLU A 128 -6.18 -11.42 -16.33
N SER A 129 -5.50 -12.56 -16.37
CA SER A 129 -5.03 -13.23 -17.58
C SER A 129 -6.22 -13.82 -18.34
N GLY A 130 -6.81 -13.00 -19.22
CA GLY A 130 -8.01 -13.35 -19.99
C GLY A 130 -8.85 -12.15 -20.39
N PHE A 131 -8.63 -11.00 -19.76
CA PHE A 131 -9.34 -9.74 -20.05
C PHE A 131 -9.03 -9.18 -21.45
N PHE A 132 -7.81 -9.38 -21.97
CA PHE A 132 -7.42 -8.92 -23.31
C PHE A 132 -8.09 -9.68 -24.45
N ALA A 133 -8.58 -10.90 -24.23
CA ALA A 133 -9.26 -11.67 -25.27
C ALA A 133 -10.70 -11.19 -25.53
N ARG A 134 -11.31 -10.41 -24.62
CA ARG A 134 -12.73 -10.02 -24.72
C ARG A 134 -12.98 -8.51 -24.82
N ARG A 135 -11.96 -7.66 -24.57
CA ARG A 135 -12.11 -6.19 -24.56
C ARG A 135 -11.61 -5.48 -25.82
N GLY A 136 -11.19 -6.21 -26.85
CA GLY A 136 -10.98 -5.63 -28.19
C GLY A 136 -12.30 -5.18 -28.83
N ASP A 137 -13.34 -6.00 -28.70
CA ASP A 137 -14.62 -5.80 -29.40
C ASP A 137 -15.48 -4.65 -28.82
N ASP A 138 -15.31 -4.32 -27.53
CA ASP A 138 -16.09 -3.25 -26.87
C ASP A 138 -15.46 -1.86 -27.02
N ILE A 139 -14.12 -1.77 -27.12
CA ILE A 139 -13.41 -0.50 -27.31
C ILE A 139 -13.60 0.01 -28.75
N GLU A 140 -13.61 -0.88 -29.74
CA GLU A 140 -13.87 -0.52 -31.14
C GLU A 140 -15.33 -0.05 -31.35
N ARG A 141 -16.29 -0.61 -30.60
CA ARG A 141 -17.70 -0.17 -30.64
C ARG A 141 -17.94 1.16 -29.93
N PHE A 142 -17.14 1.47 -28.89
CA PHE A 142 -17.19 2.76 -28.20
C PHE A 142 -16.49 3.89 -28.98
N MET A 143 -15.40 3.60 -29.72
CA MET A 143 -14.72 4.58 -30.58
C MET A 143 -15.40 4.77 -31.95
N GLY A 144 -15.99 3.72 -32.52
CA GLY A 144 -16.77 3.82 -33.76
C GLY A 144 -18.14 4.51 -33.60
N GLY A 145 -18.65 4.62 -32.36
CA GLY A 145 -19.91 5.29 -32.04
C GLY A 145 -19.80 6.80 -31.75
N LEU A 146 -18.58 7.34 -31.62
CA LEU A 146 -18.35 8.74 -31.21
C LEU A 146 -17.79 9.64 -32.34
N PHE A 147 -17.57 9.10 -33.55
CA PHE A 147 -17.15 9.86 -34.74
C PHE A 147 -18.02 9.59 -35.98
N GLY A 148 -19.27 9.18 -35.77
CA GLY A 148 -20.20 8.80 -36.85
C GLY A 148 -21.48 9.63 -36.95
N ASP A 149 -21.55 10.82 -36.34
CA ASP A 149 -22.72 11.69 -36.49
C ASP A 149 -22.35 13.18 -36.43
N SER A 150 -21.95 13.74 -37.57
CA SER A 150 -22.30 15.10 -37.96
C SER A 150 -21.79 15.42 -39.37
N ALA A 151 -22.73 15.93 -40.17
CA ALA A 151 -22.58 16.58 -41.47
C ALA A 151 -22.68 15.66 -42.71
N GLU A 152 -23.91 15.55 -43.24
CA GLU A 152 -24.20 15.96 -44.61
C GLU A 152 -25.72 16.12 -44.79
N ALA A 153 -26.19 17.33 -44.51
CA ALA A 153 -27.40 17.89 -45.12
C ALA A 153 -26.95 18.93 -46.16
N ASP A 154 -27.68 18.97 -47.28
CA ASP A 154 -27.54 19.83 -48.46
C ASP A 154 -26.42 19.51 -49.47
N ALA A 155 -26.78 18.84 -50.57
CA ALA A 155 -26.98 19.52 -51.86
C ALA A 155 -27.29 18.53 -53.00
N ASN A 156 -28.53 18.60 -53.46
CA ASN A 156 -28.98 18.21 -54.80
C ASN A 156 -28.05 18.77 -55.90
N VAL A 157 -27.59 17.93 -56.85
CA VAL A 157 -27.77 18.04 -58.32
C VAL A 157 -27.16 16.79 -59.01
N PRO A 158 -27.92 16.03 -59.82
CA PRO A 158 -27.38 14.99 -60.67
C PRO A 158 -26.73 15.60 -61.93
N SER A 159 -25.51 15.19 -62.26
CA SER A 159 -24.87 15.57 -63.53
C SER A 159 -24.77 14.39 -64.48
N ALA A 160 -25.35 14.63 -65.66
CA ALA A 160 -25.04 14.08 -66.98
C ALA A 160 -25.62 12.71 -67.36
N GLU A 161 -26.77 12.75 -68.04
CA GLU A 161 -26.98 11.98 -69.26
C GLU A 161 -27.53 12.90 -70.37
N ALA A 162 -26.64 13.27 -71.29
CA ALA A 162 -26.96 13.46 -72.71
C ALA A 162 -26.12 12.39 -73.43
N PRO A 163 -26.59 11.72 -74.50
CA PRO A 163 -27.14 12.39 -75.69
C PRO A 163 -28.33 11.69 -76.40
N ALA A 164 -28.92 12.42 -77.36
CA ALA A 164 -29.60 12.01 -78.60
C ALA A 164 -30.77 11.00 -78.49
N ASP A 165 -31.93 11.19 -79.11
CA ASP A 165 -32.12 11.52 -80.52
C ASP A 165 -33.62 11.82 -80.76
N GLN A 166 -33.86 12.66 -81.79
CA GLN A 166 -35.14 12.98 -82.45
C GLN A 166 -36.09 14.03 -81.85
#